data_AF-A0A496W305-F1
#
_entry.id   AF-A0A496W305-F1
#
_cell.length_a   1.000
_cell.length_b   1.000
_cell.length_c   1.000
_cell.angle_alpha   90.00
_cell.angle_beta   90.00
_cell.angle_gamma   90.00
#
_symmetry.space_group_name_H-M   'P 1'
#
loop_
_entity.id
_entity.type
_entity.pdbx_description
1 polymer ?
#
loop_
_entity_poly.entity_id
_entity_poly.type
_entity_poly.pdbx_seq_one_letter_code
_entity_poly.pdbx_strand_id
1 'polypeptide(L)'
;MSNNYLFLMGLLLSLLSACNNQVVKTTNTVVPPLDERTVYDARATQSASSYSINSLPASESTLHAIIAADTHDKMVGKSVGIDLQNVEQLLRSIQDNTGLTLQTHSFSGDEFTRNNVNYALNQLSVGPNDVVIFYYSGHGLNLSKGSKWPALVFDNSFWDLDKVRSQIKAKNPRFLMVIADACNNLAPVISSYRGTGSKGMPRAKNYQALFLNYRGDIIASSSSPGQKSWGSNGNGGFFTEAFLNHLNEELASASTPSWQAIMERAKNPLPTYDPDQPFQHPQYEINIRRVEAPLPPSEPSSEQTEFVPIHSPAIPPPAPAVEPPLILPPPVEVEEPLAEPLVTHEDNLSIQVLPSPQFRLGDTMRIKVRNDSREKGYLLVWDINSAGQITRIFPNQYYQKHQLGAGKTKTIPENAFSGFGFTIVKPVGQSVLVALLVKKHQVQTVLSERVERLSASTAHLALQRLREQLKQSLGKNKWSMNTVDYDIAD
;
A
#
# COMPACT_ATOMS: atom_id res chain seq x y z
N MET A 1 27.60 64.17 -34.31
CA MET A 1 26.33 63.96 -33.59
C MET A 1 26.47 62.61 -32.90
N SER A 2 26.71 62.58 -31.59
CA SER A 2 25.67 62.61 -30.53
C SER A 2 25.01 61.23 -30.39
N ASN A 3 25.12 60.46 -29.29
CA ASN A 3 25.55 60.83 -27.91
C ASN A 3 26.44 59.78 -27.20
N ASN A 4 27.07 60.24 -26.11
CA ASN A 4 28.00 59.55 -25.18
C ASN A 4 27.33 58.41 -24.37
N TYR A 5 28.00 57.34 -23.93
CA TYR A 5 29.22 57.18 -23.08
C TYR A 5 29.04 57.47 -21.56
N LEU A 6 28.78 56.40 -20.79
CA LEU A 6 29.07 56.19 -19.35
C LEU A 6 29.31 54.66 -19.18
N PHE A 7 30.23 54.13 -18.36
CA PHE A 7 31.27 54.72 -17.51
C PHE A 7 32.48 53.75 -17.35
N LEU A 8 33.62 54.22 -16.80
CA LEU A 8 34.83 53.42 -16.50
C LEU A 8 34.64 52.55 -15.23
N MET A 9 35.34 51.44 -14.95
CA MET A 9 36.74 50.96 -15.12
C MET A 9 37.72 51.44 -14.02
N GLY A 10 38.38 50.48 -13.34
CA GLY A 10 39.25 50.68 -12.17
C GLY A 10 38.50 50.68 -10.83
N LEU A 11 39.03 50.25 -9.68
CA LEU A 11 40.33 49.71 -9.23
C LEU A 11 40.04 48.61 -8.16
N LEU A 12 40.93 47.86 -7.50
CA LEU A 12 42.38 47.86 -7.24
C LEU A 12 42.89 46.38 -7.23
N LEU A 13 44.03 46.07 -6.59
CA LEU A 13 44.56 44.73 -6.31
C LEU A 13 45.43 44.73 -5.02
N SER A 14 45.85 43.56 -4.53
CA SER A 14 46.84 43.33 -3.43
C SER A 14 46.39 43.74 -2.00
N LEU A 15 46.96 43.24 -0.89
CA LEU A 15 48.26 42.59 -0.63
C LEU A 15 48.16 41.27 0.19
N LEU A 16 49.28 40.53 0.24
CA LEU A 16 49.48 39.43 1.19
C LEU A 16 49.84 39.94 2.59
N SER A 17 49.54 39.13 3.61
CA SER A 17 50.43 38.90 4.75
C SER A 17 50.14 37.55 5.41
N ALA A 18 51.19 36.82 5.73
CA ALA A 18 51.15 35.61 6.55
C ALA A 18 51.90 35.87 7.87
N CYS A 19 51.89 34.86 8.75
CA CYS A 19 52.49 34.83 10.09
C CYS A 19 51.80 35.67 11.17
N ASN A 20 51.94 35.37 12.47
CA ASN A 20 52.11 34.12 13.23
C ASN A 20 52.20 34.51 14.73
N ASN A 21 51.85 33.62 15.68
CA ASN A 21 52.02 33.78 17.15
C ASN A 21 51.24 34.96 17.79
N GLN A 22 50.93 35.10 19.09
CA GLN A 22 50.77 34.26 20.32
C GLN A 22 50.05 35.18 21.38
N VAL A 23 49.59 34.79 22.59
CA VAL A 23 49.75 33.59 23.44
C VAL A 23 48.52 33.37 24.36
N VAL A 24 48.36 32.13 24.82
CA VAL A 24 47.73 31.59 26.06
C VAL A 24 47.32 32.62 27.15
N LYS A 25 46.11 32.54 27.76
CA LYS A 25 45.74 31.76 28.99
C LYS A 25 44.19 31.73 29.14
N THR A 26 43.45 30.65 29.47
CA THR A 26 43.53 29.61 30.54
C THR A 26 43.38 30.20 31.96
N THR A 27 42.65 29.68 32.95
CA THR A 27 42.07 28.34 33.27
C THR A 27 40.66 28.53 33.94
N ASN A 28 39.85 27.53 34.31
CA ASN A 28 40.00 26.58 35.43
C ASN A 28 38.99 25.42 35.39
N THR A 29 39.47 24.21 35.68
CA THR A 29 38.71 23.03 36.13
C THR A 29 39.13 22.69 37.56
N VAL A 30 38.19 22.42 38.49
CA VAL A 30 38.52 21.97 39.86
C VAL A 30 37.52 20.93 40.36
N VAL A 31 38.03 19.75 40.72
CA VAL A 31 37.41 18.62 41.46
C VAL A 31 38.60 17.80 42.02
N PRO A 32 38.55 17.14 43.20
CA PRO A 32 37.58 17.16 44.32
C PRO A 32 38.22 17.82 45.58
N PRO A 33 37.84 17.43 46.83
CA PRO A 33 38.45 16.25 47.44
C PRO A 33 37.45 15.24 48.03
N LEU A 34 37.94 14.02 48.30
CA LEU A 34 37.32 13.05 49.21
C LEU A 34 37.70 13.39 50.66
N ASP A 35 36.83 13.09 51.62
CA ASP A 35 37.23 12.90 53.02
C ASP A 35 36.36 11.83 53.71
N GLU A 36 36.83 11.32 54.84
CA GLU A 36 36.40 10.06 55.46
C GLU A 36 35.93 10.29 56.91
N ARG A 37 34.84 9.63 57.38
CA ARG A 37 34.75 8.83 58.64
C ARG A 37 33.37 8.65 59.31
N THR A 38 33.06 7.37 59.53
CA THR A 38 32.56 6.69 60.76
C THR A 38 31.15 6.88 61.37
N VAL A 39 30.38 5.77 61.27
CA VAL A 39 29.87 4.92 62.38
C VAL A 39 28.49 5.20 63.04
N TYR A 40 27.85 4.08 63.44
CA TYR A 40 26.52 3.85 64.03
C TYR A 40 25.31 4.03 63.08
N ASP A 41 24.23 3.23 63.20
CA ASP A 41 23.89 2.21 64.20
C ASP A 41 23.42 0.88 63.54
N ALA A 42 23.44 -0.22 64.29
CA ALA A 42 23.08 -1.56 63.82
C ALA A 42 21.86 -2.13 64.57
N ARG A 43 20.79 -2.49 63.84
CA ARG A 43 19.70 -3.34 64.35
C ARG A 43 19.21 -4.31 63.28
N ALA A 44 18.97 -5.54 63.71
CA ALA A 44 18.62 -6.65 62.82
C ALA A 44 17.11 -6.83 62.69
N THR A 45 16.69 -7.36 61.54
CA THR A 45 15.61 -8.36 61.50
C THR A 45 15.76 -9.31 60.31
N GLN A 46 15.61 -10.60 60.61
CA GLN A 46 15.17 -11.71 59.75
C GLN A 46 15.63 -11.78 58.28
N SER A 47 16.43 -12.81 58.02
CA SER A 47 16.65 -13.41 56.71
C SER A 47 15.35 -13.98 56.12
N ALA A 48 14.64 -13.18 55.33
CA ALA A 48 13.82 -13.72 54.25
C ALA A 48 14.72 -13.98 53.04
N SER A 49 14.95 -15.25 52.70
CA SER A 49 15.68 -15.64 51.49
C SER A 49 14.83 -15.37 50.25
N SER A 50 14.75 -14.09 49.87
CA SER A 50 14.36 -13.71 48.52
C SER A 50 15.39 -14.31 47.57
N TYR A 51 15.00 -15.39 46.89
CA TYR A 51 15.66 -15.77 45.65
C TYR A 51 15.45 -14.61 44.69
N SER A 52 16.47 -13.76 44.54
CA SER A 52 16.54 -12.79 43.47
C SER A 52 16.57 -13.55 42.15
N ILE A 53 15.38 -13.82 41.63
CA ILE A 53 15.19 -14.26 40.26
C ILE A 53 15.74 -13.10 39.43
N ASN A 54 16.95 -13.24 38.91
CA ASN A 54 17.47 -12.35 37.88
C ASN A 54 16.70 -12.64 36.59
N SER A 55 15.44 -12.21 36.55
CA SER A 55 14.69 -12.04 35.33
C SER A 55 15.48 -11.05 34.47
N LEU A 56 16.14 -11.58 33.45
CA LEU A 56 16.75 -10.76 32.40
C LEU A 56 15.66 -9.84 31.84
N PRO A 57 15.85 -8.50 31.89
CA PRO A 57 14.78 -7.57 31.59
C PRO A 57 14.34 -7.70 30.13
N ALA A 58 13.05 -7.95 29.93
CA ALA A 58 12.47 -8.10 28.61
C ALA A 58 12.19 -6.74 27.94
N SER A 59 13.24 -5.99 27.57
CA SER A 59 13.31 -5.12 26.37
C SER A 59 14.65 -4.37 26.30
N GLU A 60 15.64 -4.97 25.63
CA GLU A 60 16.95 -4.37 25.32
C GLU A 60 17.22 -4.36 23.80
N SER A 61 16.21 -4.66 22.97
CA SER A 61 16.36 -4.75 21.51
C SER A 61 15.71 -3.57 20.81
N THR A 62 16.47 -2.92 19.92
CA THR A 62 16.10 -1.69 19.24
C THR A 62 15.65 -1.97 17.80
N LEU A 63 14.61 -1.26 17.37
CA LEU A 63 14.27 -1.06 15.96
C LEU A 63 14.93 0.26 15.52
N HIS A 64 16.06 0.15 14.83
CA HIS A 64 16.72 1.27 14.18
C HIS A 64 16.08 1.52 12.82
N ALA A 65 15.74 2.77 12.54
CA ALA A 65 15.24 3.21 11.25
C ALA A 65 16.08 4.37 10.71
N ILE A 66 16.57 4.24 9.48
CA ILE A 66 17.22 5.31 8.74
C ILE A 66 16.42 5.54 7.46
N ILE A 67 15.78 6.71 7.37
CA ILE A 67 14.95 7.11 6.24
C ILE A 67 15.67 8.24 5.49
N ALA A 68 15.81 8.12 4.18
CA ALA A 68 16.31 9.17 3.30
C ALA A 68 15.26 9.47 2.22
N ALA A 69 14.60 10.62 2.33
CA ALA A 69 13.43 10.97 1.54
C ALA A 69 13.62 12.34 0.86
N ASP A 70 13.84 12.34 -0.45
CA ASP A 70 13.93 13.52 -1.32
C ASP A 70 12.58 14.27 -1.45
N THR A 71 12.09 14.87 -0.37
CA THR A 71 10.77 15.53 -0.33
C THR A 71 10.74 16.93 -0.96
N HIS A 72 11.92 17.55 -1.19
CA HIS A 72 12.04 18.87 -1.82
C HIS A 72 12.20 18.79 -3.36
N ASP A 73 12.45 17.62 -3.96
CA ASP A 73 12.48 17.50 -5.43
C ASP A 73 11.13 17.88 -6.08
N LYS A 74 11.25 18.56 -7.22
CA LYS A 74 10.15 19.16 -7.98
C LYS A 74 9.35 18.14 -8.80
N MET A 75 9.89 16.94 -9.06
CA MET A 75 9.23 15.89 -9.82
C MET A 75 8.66 14.80 -8.91
N VAL A 76 9.44 14.29 -7.95
CA VAL A 76 9.07 13.15 -7.11
C VAL A 76 8.72 13.52 -5.66
N GLY A 77 9.12 14.68 -5.15
CA GLY A 77 9.06 15.00 -3.72
C GLY A 77 7.67 14.89 -3.06
N LYS A 78 6.60 15.11 -3.83
CA LYS A 78 5.21 14.91 -3.36
C LYS A 78 4.77 13.44 -3.31
N SER A 79 5.39 12.54 -4.07
CA SER A 79 5.25 11.09 -3.92
C SER A 79 6.07 10.62 -2.71
N VAL A 80 7.33 11.04 -2.66
CA VAL A 80 8.30 10.73 -1.60
C VAL A 80 7.81 11.16 -0.20
N GLY A 81 7.14 12.31 -0.10
CA GLY A 81 6.54 12.78 1.16
C GLY A 81 5.37 11.92 1.66
N ILE A 82 4.74 11.13 0.79
CA ILE A 82 3.70 10.16 1.17
C ILE A 82 4.35 8.84 1.56
N ASP A 83 5.39 8.40 0.84
CA ASP A 83 6.23 7.26 1.23
C ASP A 83 6.79 7.41 2.64
N LEU A 84 7.35 8.57 2.96
CA LEU A 84 7.85 8.92 4.29
C LEU A 84 6.78 8.73 5.37
N GLN A 85 5.57 9.28 5.18
CA GLN A 85 4.47 9.15 6.13
C GLN A 85 4.02 7.69 6.31
N ASN A 86 3.93 6.94 5.21
CA ASN A 86 3.56 5.53 5.20
C ASN A 86 4.61 4.65 5.93
N VAL A 87 5.90 4.88 5.68
CA VAL A 87 7.01 4.13 6.29
C VAL A 87 7.14 4.46 7.78
N GLU A 88 7.02 5.72 8.19
CA GLU A 88 6.99 6.05 9.61
C GLU A 88 5.77 5.46 10.33
N GLN A 89 4.60 5.39 9.68
CA GLN A 89 3.43 4.73 10.25
C GLN A 89 3.67 3.22 10.43
N LEU A 90 4.33 2.57 9.48
CA LEU A 90 4.78 1.19 9.64
C LEU A 90 5.75 1.05 10.83
N LEU A 91 6.75 1.92 10.97
CA LEU A 91 7.74 1.85 12.06
C LEU A 91 7.10 1.95 13.44
N ARG A 92 6.20 2.93 13.63
CA ARG A 92 5.40 3.07 14.85
C ARG A 92 4.56 1.81 15.10
N SER A 93 3.91 1.30 14.06
CA SER A 93 3.13 0.07 14.13
C SER A 93 3.97 -1.18 14.48
N ILE A 94 5.22 -1.29 14.02
CA ILE A 94 6.13 -2.38 14.42
C ILE A 94 6.48 -2.25 15.90
N GLN A 95 6.83 -1.05 16.39
CA GLN A 95 7.08 -0.80 17.82
C GLN A 95 5.89 -1.25 18.68
N ASP A 96 4.70 -0.73 18.37
CA ASP A 96 3.44 -1.02 19.10
C ASP A 96 3.11 -2.53 19.17
N ASN A 97 3.53 -3.31 18.15
CA ASN A 97 3.21 -4.72 18.01
C ASN A 97 4.35 -5.69 18.38
N THR A 98 5.55 -5.18 18.67
CA THR A 98 6.73 -6.01 19.01
C THR A 98 7.36 -5.70 20.36
N GLY A 99 7.16 -4.49 20.90
CA GLY A 99 7.86 -4.02 22.10
C GLY A 99 9.32 -3.60 21.86
N LEU A 100 9.78 -3.55 20.60
CA LEU A 100 11.08 -2.98 20.24
C LEU A 100 11.11 -1.48 20.51
N THR A 101 12.21 -0.99 21.09
CA THR A 101 12.46 0.46 21.21
C THR A 101 12.73 1.05 19.84
N LEU A 102 11.90 1.98 19.36
CA LEU A 102 12.11 2.64 18.07
C LEU A 102 13.13 3.78 18.18
N GLN A 103 14.17 3.75 17.34
CA GLN A 103 15.09 4.87 17.10
C GLN A 103 15.07 5.23 15.63
N THR A 104 14.54 6.41 15.29
CA THR A 104 14.36 6.86 13.89
C THR A 104 15.24 8.07 13.59
N HIS A 105 16.06 7.95 12.55
CA HIS A 105 16.76 9.04 11.90
C HIS A 105 16.13 9.27 10.51
N SER A 106 15.33 10.33 10.39
CA SER A 106 14.65 10.68 9.13
C SER A 106 15.31 11.90 8.51
N PHE A 107 15.74 11.78 7.25
CA PHE A 107 16.43 12.81 6.49
C PHE A 107 15.55 13.23 5.31
N SER A 108 14.90 14.38 5.43
CA SER A 108 14.00 14.92 4.42
C SER A 108 14.12 16.44 4.31
N GLY A 109 13.61 17.02 3.23
CA GLY A 109 13.79 18.42 2.92
C GLY A 109 15.27 18.80 2.88
N ASP A 110 15.65 19.88 3.57
CA ASP A 110 17.04 20.36 3.59
C ASP A 110 17.99 19.45 4.41
N GLU A 111 17.45 18.50 5.17
CA GLU A 111 18.25 17.47 5.86
C GLU A 111 18.58 16.26 4.98
N PHE A 112 17.97 16.14 3.79
CA PHE A 112 18.23 15.09 2.80
C PHE A 112 19.60 15.28 2.13
N THR A 113 20.66 14.96 2.87
CA THR A 113 22.02 14.98 2.34
C THR A 113 22.72 13.65 2.60
N ARG A 114 23.55 13.23 1.64
CA ARG A 114 24.40 12.05 1.79
C ARG A 114 25.29 12.12 3.04
N ASN A 115 25.73 13.33 3.41
CA ASN A 115 26.58 13.54 4.58
C ASN A 115 25.82 13.23 5.88
N ASN A 116 24.57 13.69 6.01
CA ASN A 116 23.73 13.43 7.19
C ASN A 116 23.41 11.93 7.32
N VAL A 117 22.99 11.30 6.21
CA VAL A 117 22.71 9.85 6.15
C VAL A 117 23.96 9.03 6.50
N ASN A 118 25.14 9.40 5.96
CA ASN A 118 26.41 8.74 6.28
C ASN A 118 26.85 8.99 7.73
N TYR A 119 26.62 10.18 8.28
CA TYR A 119 26.91 10.45 9.68
C TYR A 119 26.10 9.54 10.59
N ALA A 120 24.78 9.44 10.38
CA ALA A 120 23.92 8.53 11.14
C ALA A 120 24.33 7.06 10.97
N LEU A 121 24.59 6.60 9.74
CA LEU A 121 25.07 5.23 9.48
C LEU A 121 26.39 4.92 10.20
N ASN A 122 27.28 5.90 10.36
CA ASN A 122 28.51 5.70 11.13
C ASN A 122 28.25 5.66 12.64
N GLN A 123 27.48 6.62 13.17
CA GLN A 123 27.13 6.68 14.61
C GLN A 123 26.20 5.56 15.08
N LEU A 124 25.50 4.86 14.19
CA LEU A 124 24.52 3.82 14.53
C LEU A 124 25.15 2.71 15.38
N SER A 125 24.75 2.61 16.66
CA SER A 125 25.10 1.51 17.55
C SER A 125 24.06 0.40 17.43
N VAL A 126 24.48 -0.81 17.06
CA VAL A 126 23.57 -1.92 16.74
C VAL A 126 23.92 -3.13 17.61
N GLY A 127 22.96 -3.58 18.41
CA GLY A 127 23.05 -4.80 19.21
C GLY A 127 22.82 -6.07 18.37
N PRO A 128 23.34 -7.24 18.80
CA PRO A 128 23.19 -8.51 18.09
C PRO A 128 21.75 -9.08 18.10
N ASN A 129 20.80 -8.37 18.73
CA ASN A 129 19.37 -8.67 18.71
C ASN A 129 18.53 -7.61 17.98
N ASP A 130 19.14 -6.52 17.51
CA ASP A 130 18.44 -5.36 16.93
C ASP A 130 17.95 -5.60 15.51
N VAL A 131 16.88 -4.89 15.17
CA VAL A 131 16.36 -4.78 13.80
C VAL A 131 16.84 -3.46 13.22
N VAL A 132 17.32 -3.46 11.97
CA VAL A 132 17.66 -2.22 11.25
C VAL A 132 16.90 -2.16 9.93
N ILE A 133 16.18 -1.06 9.71
CA ILE A 133 15.49 -0.75 8.46
C ILE A 133 16.14 0.50 7.86
N PHE A 134 16.71 0.34 6.65
CA PHE A 134 17.09 1.46 5.79
C PHE A 134 16.05 1.61 4.68
N TYR A 135 15.52 2.82 4.52
CA TYR A 135 14.56 3.15 3.47
C TYR A 135 15.00 4.41 2.71
N TYR A 136 14.98 4.34 1.38
CA TYR A 136 15.17 5.48 0.49
C TYR A 136 13.96 5.64 -0.43
N SER A 137 13.51 6.88 -0.65
CA SER A 137 12.63 7.23 -1.78
C SER A 137 13.09 8.56 -2.39
N GLY A 138 13.26 8.58 -3.72
CA GLY A 138 13.87 9.68 -4.45
C GLY A 138 14.39 9.28 -5.83
N HIS A 139 15.32 10.07 -6.38
CA HIS A 139 15.92 9.78 -7.69
C HIS A 139 16.93 8.62 -7.64
N GLY A 140 17.08 7.92 -8.76
CA GLY A 140 18.01 6.82 -8.90
C GLY A 140 18.56 6.68 -10.31
N LEU A 141 19.68 5.98 -10.44
CA LEU A 141 20.17 5.51 -11.72
C LEU A 141 20.97 4.22 -11.56
N ASN A 142 21.15 3.51 -12.66
CA ASN A 142 22.12 2.43 -12.76
C ASN A 142 23.50 3.01 -13.15
N LEU A 143 24.51 2.87 -12.29
CA LEU A 143 25.82 3.50 -12.53
C LEU A 143 26.68 2.78 -13.58
N SER A 144 26.45 1.49 -13.85
CA SER A 144 27.26 0.72 -14.79
C SER A 144 26.50 -0.48 -15.34
N LYS A 145 26.63 -0.77 -16.65
CA LYS A 145 25.93 -1.87 -17.32
C LYS A 145 26.32 -3.24 -16.72
N GLY A 146 25.60 -3.67 -15.68
CA GLY A 146 25.90 -4.83 -14.85
C GLY A 146 25.59 -4.65 -13.36
N SER A 147 25.47 -3.41 -12.86
CA SER A 147 25.00 -3.14 -11.50
C SER A 147 23.57 -3.66 -11.31
N LYS A 148 23.34 -4.53 -10.31
CA LYS A 148 22.01 -5.03 -10.00
C LYS A 148 21.14 -3.97 -9.33
N TRP A 149 21.69 -3.28 -8.34
CA TRP A 149 20.96 -2.31 -7.51
C TRP A 149 21.10 -0.89 -8.05
N PRO A 150 20.09 -0.02 -7.84
CA PRO A 150 20.22 1.38 -8.18
C PRO A 150 21.25 2.07 -7.28
N ALA A 151 21.89 3.09 -7.81
CA ALA A 151 22.56 4.10 -7.01
C ALA A 151 21.57 5.20 -6.64
N LEU A 152 21.50 5.49 -5.35
CA LEU A 152 20.68 6.52 -4.74
C LEU A 152 21.26 7.90 -5.09
N VAL A 153 20.42 8.83 -5.51
CA VAL A 153 20.83 10.21 -5.84
C VAL A 153 20.71 11.09 -4.60
N PHE A 154 21.72 11.94 -4.39
CA PHE A 154 21.68 13.10 -3.51
C PHE A 154 22.38 14.24 -4.28
N ASP A 155 21.82 15.44 -4.36
CA ASP A 155 22.31 16.64 -5.09
C ASP A 155 23.50 16.44 -6.07
N ASN A 156 24.72 16.33 -5.50
CA ASN A 156 25.99 16.29 -6.21
C ASN A 156 26.74 14.94 -6.08
N SER A 157 26.09 13.85 -5.67
CA SER A 157 26.75 12.55 -5.47
C SER A 157 25.81 11.33 -5.50
N PHE A 158 26.35 10.18 -5.90
CA PHE A 158 25.61 8.92 -5.95
C PHE A 158 26.07 7.95 -4.86
N TRP A 159 25.15 7.14 -4.34
CA TRP A 159 25.44 6.09 -3.37
C TRP A 159 24.83 4.75 -3.81
N ASP A 160 25.68 3.80 -4.17
CA ASP A 160 25.32 2.40 -4.42
C ASP A 160 24.61 1.78 -3.19
N LEU A 161 23.37 1.31 -3.38
CA LEU A 161 22.54 0.71 -2.33
C LEU A 161 23.18 -0.53 -1.69
N ASP A 162 23.99 -1.29 -2.44
CA ASP A 162 24.68 -2.47 -1.90
C ASP A 162 25.81 -2.10 -0.93
N LYS A 163 26.38 -0.90 -1.09
CA LYS A 163 27.36 -0.35 -0.14
C LYS A 163 26.68 0.10 1.14
N VAL A 164 25.46 0.64 1.06
CA VAL A 164 24.61 0.91 2.24
C VAL A 164 24.28 -0.39 2.97
N ARG A 165 23.81 -1.43 2.23
CA ARG A 165 23.59 -2.77 2.80
C ARG A 165 24.84 -3.30 3.51
N SER A 166 25.99 -3.23 2.85
CA SER A 166 27.25 -3.74 3.39
C SER A 166 27.69 -3.00 4.66
N GLN A 167 27.57 -1.67 4.70
CA GLN A 167 27.93 -0.85 5.86
C GLN A 167 27.05 -1.14 7.09
N ILE A 168 25.75 -1.39 6.89
CA ILE A 168 24.85 -1.77 8.00
C ILE A 168 25.07 -3.23 8.40
N LYS A 169 25.18 -4.14 7.43
CA LYS A 169 25.40 -5.58 7.66
C LYS A 169 26.69 -5.86 8.43
N ALA A 170 27.74 -5.04 8.23
CA ALA A 170 28.98 -5.10 9.00
C ALA A 170 28.81 -4.83 10.51
N LYS A 171 27.72 -4.18 10.93
CA LYS A 171 27.36 -3.99 12.35
C LYS A 171 26.64 -5.19 12.97
N ASN A 172 26.44 -6.27 12.21
CA ASN A 172 25.84 -7.54 12.66
C ASN A 172 24.47 -7.41 13.40
N PRO A 173 23.47 -6.72 12.82
CA PRO A 173 22.10 -6.74 13.34
C PRO A 173 21.52 -8.15 13.36
N ARG A 174 20.45 -8.36 14.14
CA ARG A 174 19.62 -9.57 14.04
C ARG A 174 18.99 -9.65 12.66
N PHE A 175 18.26 -8.62 12.28
CA PHE A 175 17.54 -8.54 11.01
C PHE A 175 17.80 -7.19 10.33
N LEU A 176 18.11 -7.23 9.03
CA LEU A 176 18.36 -6.06 8.20
C LEU A 176 17.36 -6.02 7.03
N MET A 177 16.68 -4.90 6.85
CA MET A 177 15.90 -4.59 5.66
C MET A 177 16.45 -3.33 4.99
N VAL A 178 16.74 -3.41 3.68
CA VAL A 178 17.25 -2.31 2.86
C VAL A 178 16.32 -2.12 1.66
N ILE A 179 15.60 -1.00 1.62
CA ILE A 179 14.64 -0.69 0.55
C ILE A 179 15.04 0.61 -0.15
N ALA A 180 14.94 0.63 -1.48
CA ALA A 180 14.97 1.87 -2.27
C ALA A 180 13.81 1.90 -3.27
N ASP A 181 12.93 2.88 -3.15
CA ASP A 181 12.05 3.29 -4.25
C ASP A 181 12.77 4.36 -5.09
N ALA A 182 13.45 3.88 -6.14
CA ALA A 182 14.33 4.68 -6.97
C ALA A 182 14.42 4.08 -8.38
N CYS A 183 14.73 4.91 -9.38
CA CYS A 183 14.96 4.46 -10.74
C CYS A 183 16.28 3.65 -10.85
N ASN A 184 16.29 2.66 -11.74
CA ASN A 184 17.41 1.75 -11.98
C ASN A 184 17.75 1.67 -13.49
N ASN A 185 17.49 2.75 -14.24
CA ASN A 185 17.86 2.89 -15.64
C ASN A 185 19.13 3.71 -15.84
N LEU A 186 19.66 3.65 -17.07
CA LEU A 186 20.55 4.68 -17.60
C LEU A 186 19.66 5.88 -17.97
N ALA A 187 20.01 7.09 -17.50
CA ALA A 187 19.11 8.28 -17.50
C ALA A 187 18.53 8.65 -18.89
N PRO A 188 17.28 9.17 -19.00
CA PRO A 188 16.52 9.95 -18.00
C PRO A 188 15.10 9.42 -17.61
N VAL A 189 14.07 10.29 -17.51
CA VAL A 189 13.20 10.48 -16.32
C VAL A 189 11.87 11.20 -16.71
N ILE A 190 10.67 11.20 -16.06
CA ILE A 190 9.85 10.43 -15.05
C ILE A 190 8.37 10.98 -15.16
N SER A 191 7.36 10.34 -14.52
CA SER A 191 6.07 10.90 -13.98
C SER A 191 4.73 10.72 -14.75
N SER A 192 3.54 10.57 -14.13
CA SER A 192 3.07 10.00 -12.83
C SER A 192 1.50 9.97 -12.77
N TYR A 193 0.89 9.52 -11.64
CA TYR A 193 -0.55 9.55 -11.24
C TYR A 193 -1.54 8.50 -11.83
N ARG A 194 -2.36 7.74 -11.08
CA ARG A 194 -2.56 7.50 -9.61
C ARG A 194 -3.36 6.19 -9.38
N GLY A 195 -3.37 5.62 -8.17
CA GLY A 195 -4.21 4.45 -7.77
C GLY A 195 -4.99 4.66 -6.45
N THR A 196 -5.59 3.61 -5.85
CA THR A 196 -6.07 3.54 -4.45
C THR A 196 -6.10 2.09 -3.92
N GLY A 197 -5.96 1.88 -2.60
CA GLY A 197 -5.90 0.56 -1.93
C GLY A 197 -6.94 0.33 -0.82
N SER A 198 -6.92 -0.85 -0.19
CA SER A 198 -7.91 -1.33 0.80
C SER A 198 -7.28 -1.64 2.17
N LYS A 199 -8.10 -1.97 3.19
CA LYS A 199 -7.65 -2.16 4.58
C LYS A 199 -8.08 -3.51 5.18
N GLY A 200 -7.14 -4.17 5.86
CA GLY A 200 -7.37 -5.23 6.85
C GLY A 200 -6.83 -4.82 8.23
N MET A 201 -7.13 -5.60 9.29
CA MET A 201 -6.62 -5.35 10.64
C MET A 201 -5.37 -6.21 10.93
N PRO A 202 -4.19 -5.62 11.19
CA PRO A 202 -2.97 -6.36 11.54
C PRO A 202 -3.04 -7.10 12.88
N ARG A 203 -2.12 -8.06 13.10
CA ARG A 203 -2.07 -8.90 14.30
C ARG A 203 -0.67 -8.90 14.93
N ALA A 204 -0.55 -8.54 16.21
CA ALA A 204 0.74 -8.40 16.91
C ALA A 204 1.70 -9.59 16.73
N LYS A 205 1.21 -10.83 16.91
CA LYS A 205 1.99 -12.06 16.70
C LYS A 205 2.65 -12.16 15.32
N ASN A 206 2.08 -11.52 14.29
CA ASN A 206 2.60 -11.58 12.93
C ASN A 206 3.75 -10.57 12.73
N TYR A 207 3.72 -9.42 13.42
CA TYR A 207 4.89 -8.52 13.48
C TYR A 207 6.05 -9.20 14.20
N GLN A 208 5.80 -9.80 15.37
CA GLN A 208 6.82 -10.56 16.11
C GLN A 208 7.43 -11.66 15.23
N ALA A 209 6.61 -12.41 14.51
CA ALA A 209 7.08 -13.45 13.58
C ALA A 209 7.92 -12.91 12.41
N LEU A 210 7.63 -11.73 11.87
CA LEU A 210 8.42 -11.14 10.77
C LEU A 210 9.69 -10.42 11.25
N PHE A 211 9.59 -9.58 12.28
CA PHE A 211 10.68 -8.71 12.70
C PHE A 211 11.60 -9.33 13.78
N LEU A 212 11.12 -10.30 14.57
CA LEU A 212 11.93 -10.97 15.60
C LEU A 212 12.38 -12.38 15.19
N ASN A 213 11.54 -13.18 14.54
CA ASN A 213 11.82 -14.62 14.35
C ASN A 213 12.73 -14.95 13.13
N TYR A 214 13.50 -13.98 12.65
CA TYR A 214 14.44 -14.13 11.55
C TYR A 214 15.83 -13.58 11.90
N ARG A 215 16.86 -14.13 11.25
CA ARG A 215 18.21 -13.55 11.18
C ARG A 215 18.71 -13.46 9.74
N GLY A 216 19.38 -12.37 9.40
CA GLY A 216 19.95 -12.11 8.06
C GLY A 216 19.47 -10.81 7.43
N ASP A 217 19.68 -10.64 6.12
CA ASP A 217 19.31 -9.44 5.36
C ASP A 217 18.28 -9.68 4.26
N ILE A 218 17.47 -8.66 3.99
CA ILE A 218 16.69 -8.48 2.77
C ILE A 218 17.12 -7.15 2.14
N ILE A 219 17.32 -7.14 0.83
CA ILE A 219 17.45 -5.93 0.03
C ILE A 219 16.39 -5.95 -1.08
N ALA A 220 15.75 -4.82 -1.35
CA ALA A 220 14.82 -4.68 -2.46
C ALA A 220 14.95 -3.30 -3.11
N SER A 221 14.70 -3.25 -4.42
CA SER A 221 14.52 -2.00 -5.16
C SER A 221 13.29 -2.05 -6.04
N SER A 222 12.64 -0.90 -6.17
CA SER A 222 11.37 -0.77 -6.89
C SER A 222 11.46 -1.03 -8.39
N SER A 223 12.65 -0.90 -8.99
CA SER A 223 12.89 -1.15 -10.41
C SER A 223 14.13 -2.04 -10.64
N SER A 224 14.03 -2.89 -11.66
CA SER A 224 15.10 -3.77 -12.14
C SER A 224 16.07 -3.02 -13.08
N PRO A 225 17.30 -3.52 -13.30
CA PRO A 225 18.27 -2.88 -14.19
C PRO A 225 17.71 -2.53 -15.56
N GLY A 226 17.87 -1.27 -15.95
CA GLY A 226 17.33 -0.69 -17.18
C GLY A 226 16.00 0.05 -17.03
N GLN A 227 15.30 -0.04 -15.89
CA GLN A 227 13.94 0.49 -15.72
C GLN A 227 13.85 1.74 -14.82
N LYS A 228 12.93 2.65 -15.17
CA LYS A 228 12.45 3.76 -14.34
C LYS A 228 11.58 3.22 -13.19
N SER A 229 11.58 3.90 -12.05
CA SER A 229 10.52 3.77 -11.03
C SER A 229 9.44 4.84 -11.23
N TRP A 230 8.24 4.54 -10.75
CA TRP A 230 7.05 5.34 -10.87
C TRP A 230 6.34 5.44 -9.52
N GLY A 231 5.66 6.57 -9.33
CA GLY A 231 4.91 6.86 -8.13
C GLY A 231 3.75 7.79 -8.42
N SER A 232 3.01 8.13 -7.37
CA SER A 232 1.83 8.96 -7.49
C SER A 232 1.65 9.89 -6.30
N ASN A 233 1.36 11.16 -6.60
CA ASN A 233 1.18 12.23 -5.61
C ASN A 233 -0.12 12.09 -4.78
N GLY A 234 -0.66 10.88 -4.64
CA GLY A 234 -1.78 10.52 -3.76
C GLY A 234 -1.48 9.32 -2.84
N ASN A 235 -0.54 8.44 -3.22
CA ASN A 235 -0.34 7.15 -2.55
C ASN A 235 1.13 6.85 -2.21
N GLY A 236 2.09 7.52 -2.87
CA GLY A 236 3.51 7.22 -2.78
C GLY A 236 4.08 6.55 -4.04
N GLY A 237 5.32 6.07 -3.95
CA GLY A 237 5.96 5.22 -4.93
C GLY A 237 5.22 3.90 -5.09
N PHE A 238 5.09 3.40 -6.32
CA PHE A 238 4.27 2.22 -6.61
C PHE A 238 4.75 0.96 -5.89
N PHE A 239 6.07 0.78 -5.78
CA PHE A 239 6.62 -0.37 -5.08
C PHE A 239 6.41 -0.23 -3.59
N THR A 240 6.57 0.98 -3.04
CA THR A 240 6.28 1.25 -1.62
C THR A 240 4.81 0.97 -1.29
N GLU A 241 3.87 1.42 -2.12
CA GLU A 241 2.44 1.09 -2.00
C GLU A 241 2.19 -0.43 -2.08
N ALA A 242 2.71 -1.11 -3.10
CA ALA A 242 2.51 -2.55 -3.29
C ALA A 242 3.14 -3.41 -2.17
N PHE A 243 4.37 -3.07 -1.75
CA PHE A 243 5.07 -3.72 -0.65
C PHE A 243 4.29 -3.58 0.67
N LEU A 244 3.85 -2.36 1.00
CA LEU A 244 3.09 -2.11 2.22
C LEU A 244 1.73 -2.79 2.20
N ASN A 245 1.03 -2.83 1.06
CA ASN A 245 -0.21 -3.58 0.91
C ASN A 245 0.03 -5.08 1.16
N HIS A 246 1.02 -5.70 0.53
CA HIS A 246 1.30 -7.12 0.70
C HIS A 246 1.84 -7.48 2.10
N LEU A 247 2.60 -6.59 2.73
CA LEU A 247 3.01 -6.70 4.13
C LEU A 247 1.79 -6.63 5.06
N ASN A 248 0.88 -5.68 4.86
CA ASN A 248 -0.35 -5.56 5.65
C ASN A 248 -1.29 -6.77 5.49
N GLU A 249 -1.41 -7.32 4.28
CA GLU A 249 -2.13 -8.58 4.01
C GLU A 249 -1.53 -9.76 4.81
N GLU A 250 -0.20 -9.89 4.83
CA GLU A 250 0.48 -10.95 5.59
C GLU A 250 0.32 -10.74 7.11
N LEU A 251 0.42 -9.49 7.57
CA LEU A 251 0.26 -9.10 8.97
C LEU A 251 -1.18 -9.29 9.48
N ALA A 252 -2.19 -9.15 8.62
CA ALA A 252 -3.59 -9.44 8.94
C ALA A 252 -3.93 -10.95 8.90
N SER A 253 -3.10 -11.77 8.23
CA SER A 253 -3.40 -13.17 7.96
C SER A 253 -3.62 -14.04 9.21
N ALA A 254 -4.38 -15.13 9.03
CA ALA A 254 -4.50 -16.21 10.00
C ALA A 254 -3.28 -17.15 9.99
N SER A 255 -2.62 -17.30 8.85
CA SER A 255 -1.43 -18.15 8.66
C SER A 255 -0.19 -17.61 9.39
N THR A 256 0.85 -18.43 9.49
CA THR A 256 2.17 -17.98 9.93
C THR A 256 2.81 -17.13 8.82
N PRO A 257 3.21 -15.88 9.08
CA PRO A 257 3.69 -14.98 8.04
C PRO A 257 5.10 -15.36 7.55
N SER A 258 5.42 -14.92 6.32
CA SER A 258 6.68 -15.20 5.66
C SER A 258 7.17 -14.02 4.82
N TRP A 259 8.41 -13.58 5.07
CA TRP A 259 9.08 -12.60 4.20
C TRP A 259 9.22 -13.09 2.75
N GLN A 260 9.33 -14.40 2.51
CA GLN A 260 9.32 -14.93 1.13
C GLN A 260 7.97 -14.63 0.46
N ALA A 261 6.85 -14.88 1.15
CA ALA A 261 5.52 -14.66 0.58
C ALA A 261 5.20 -13.18 0.35
N ILE A 262 5.72 -12.28 1.20
CA ILE A 262 5.64 -10.83 0.99
C ILE A 262 6.48 -10.42 -0.22
N MET A 263 7.74 -10.87 -0.32
CA MET A 263 8.67 -10.42 -1.35
C MET A 263 8.34 -11.00 -2.74
N GLU A 264 7.95 -12.27 -2.87
CA GLU A 264 7.47 -12.81 -4.15
C GLU A 264 6.24 -12.04 -4.65
N ARG A 265 5.32 -11.64 -3.77
CA ARG A 265 4.15 -10.80 -4.13
C ARG A 265 4.57 -9.38 -4.52
N ALA A 266 5.46 -8.74 -3.75
CA ALA A 266 5.93 -7.37 -4.00
C ALA A 266 6.85 -7.24 -5.25
N LYS A 267 7.30 -8.36 -5.82
CA LYS A 267 8.05 -8.46 -7.08
C LYS A 267 7.15 -8.53 -8.32
N ASN A 268 5.84 -8.70 -8.16
CA ASN A 268 4.92 -8.75 -9.30
C ASN A 268 5.01 -7.46 -10.17
N PRO A 269 4.87 -7.56 -11.50
CA PRO A 269 5.01 -6.40 -12.38
C PRO A 269 3.98 -5.30 -12.06
N LEU A 270 4.49 -4.11 -11.75
CA LEU A 270 3.70 -2.93 -11.38
C LEU A 270 3.37 -2.12 -12.64
N PRO A 271 2.10 -1.95 -13.01
CA PRO A 271 1.72 -1.23 -14.23
C PRO A 271 2.15 0.25 -14.19
N THR A 272 2.62 0.81 -15.31
CA THR A 272 3.03 2.22 -15.40
C THR A 272 2.22 3.01 -16.44
N TYR A 273 2.51 4.31 -16.54
CA TYR A 273 1.93 5.24 -17.52
C TYR A 273 2.76 5.35 -18.80
N ASP A 274 3.95 4.75 -18.82
CA ASP A 274 4.91 4.81 -19.91
C ASP A 274 4.60 3.71 -20.96
N PRO A 275 4.28 4.06 -22.22
CA PRO A 275 4.04 3.04 -23.25
C PRO A 275 5.29 2.24 -23.60
N ASP A 276 6.49 2.79 -23.38
CA ASP A 276 7.77 2.14 -23.64
C ASP A 276 8.24 1.30 -22.42
N GLN A 277 7.64 1.52 -21.25
CA GLN A 277 7.83 0.72 -20.04
C GLN A 277 6.49 0.43 -19.34
N PRO A 278 5.58 -0.34 -19.96
CA PRO A 278 4.21 -0.54 -19.44
C PRO A 278 4.16 -1.25 -18.09
N PHE A 279 5.24 -1.93 -17.69
CA PHE A 279 5.42 -2.49 -16.35
C PHE A 279 6.81 -2.18 -15.79
N GLN A 280 6.82 -1.66 -14.57
CA GLN A 280 7.96 -1.61 -13.67
C GLN A 280 8.08 -2.95 -12.95
N HIS A 281 9.29 -3.51 -12.87
CA HIS A 281 9.54 -4.82 -12.28
C HIS A 281 10.41 -4.65 -11.03
N PRO A 282 9.85 -4.72 -9.82
CA PRO A 282 10.64 -4.72 -8.60
C PRO A 282 11.52 -5.97 -8.47
N GLN A 283 12.56 -5.88 -7.65
CA GLN A 283 13.50 -6.98 -7.41
C GLN A 283 13.97 -7.00 -5.95
N TYR A 284 14.36 -8.18 -5.47
CA TYR A 284 14.93 -8.36 -4.13
C TYR A 284 15.99 -9.47 -4.07
N GLU A 285 16.70 -9.52 -2.95
CA GLU A 285 17.42 -10.70 -2.43
C GLU A 285 16.97 -10.94 -0.99
N ILE A 286 16.87 -12.21 -0.60
CA ILE A 286 16.41 -12.65 0.72
C ILE A 286 17.41 -13.66 1.29
N ASN A 287 18.23 -13.19 2.23
CA ASN A 287 19.35 -13.92 2.82
C ASN A 287 19.06 -14.22 4.30
N ILE A 288 17.86 -14.74 4.59
CA ILE A 288 17.37 -14.92 5.96
C ILE A 288 17.19 -16.39 6.35
N ARG A 289 17.37 -16.68 7.62
CA ARG A 289 16.96 -17.94 8.27
C ARG A 289 16.00 -17.64 9.42
N ARG A 290 15.06 -18.54 9.70
CA ARG A 290 14.30 -18.45 10.95
C ARG A 290 15.21 -18.69 12.15
N VAL A 291 14.89 -18.01 13.25
CA VAL A 291 15.40 -18.30 14.58
C VAL A 291 14.24 -18.26 15.56
N GLU A 292 14.28 -19.12 16.56
CA GLU A 292 13.34 -19.05 17.66
C GLU A 292 13.52 -17.71 18.41
N ALA A 293 12.41 -17.14 18.87
CA ALA A 293 12.49 -16.05 19.83
C ALA A 293 13.09 -16.61 21.14
N PRO A 294 13.91 -15.83 21.86
CA PRO A 294 14.05 -16.06 23.30
C PRO A 294 12.64 -16.08 23.89
N LEU A 295 12.25 -17.17 24.54
CA LEU A 295 10.93 -17.27 25.15
C LEU A 295 10.78 -16.12 26.17
N PRO A 296 9.67 -15.35 26.15
CA PRO A 296 9.34 -14.54 27.31
C PRO A 296 9.22 -15.49 28.52
N PRO A 297 9.61 -15.09 29.73
CA PRO A 297 9.51 -15.94 30.90
C PRO A 297 8.04 -16.35 31.08
N SER A 298 7.78 -17.66 30.99
CA SER A 298 6.45 -18.21 31.22
C SER A 298 6.00 -17.87 32.64
N GLU A 299 4.83 -17.26 32.77
CA GLU A 299 4.20 -17.11 34.08
C GLU A 299 4.09 -18.50 34.75
N PRO A 300 4.37 -18.62 36.05
CA PRO A 300 4.31 -19.90 36.73
C PRO A 300 2.87 -20.41 36.74
N SER A 301 2.60 -21.47 35.97
CA SER A 301 1.29 -22.10 35.90
C SER A 301 0.92 -22.67 37.27
N SER A 302 0.03 -21.99 37.98
CA SER A 302 -0.51 -22.43 39.26
C SER A 302 -1.52 -23.57 39.06
N GLU A 303 -1.03 -24.76 38.68
CA GLU A 303 -1.80 -25.98 38.85
C GLU A 303 -1.93 -26.27 40.35
N GLN A 304 -3.11 -25.94 40.91
CA GLN A 304 -3.63 -26.64 42.07
C GLN A 304 -4.93 -27.32 41.65
N THR A 305 -4.85 -28.65 41.59
CA THR A 305 -5.98 -29.53 41.29
C THR A 305 -6.95 -29.56 42.46
N GLU A 306 -8.23 -29.33 42.22
CA GLU A 306 -9.28 -29.72 43.16
C GLU A 306 -10.34 -30.55 42.42
N PHE A 307 -10.54 -31.80 42.87
CA PHE A 307 -11.43 -32.77 42.26
C PHE A 307 -12.79 -32.78 42.98
N VAL A 308 -13.87 -32.46 42.29
CA VAL A 308 -15.24 -32.64 42.80
C VAL A 308 -16.10 -33.34 41.74
N PRO A 309 -16.59 -34.57 41.98
CA PRO A 309 -17.43 -35.29 41.02
C PRO A 309 -18.91 -34.92 41.19
N ILE A 310 -19.57 -34.50 40.10
CA ILE A 310 -21.02 -34.28 40.05
C ILE A 310 -21.60 -35.04 38.84
N HIS A 311 -22.72 -35.72 39.02
CA HIS A 311 -23.35 -36.54 37.98
C HIS A 311 -23.94 -35.72 36.84
N SER A 312 -23.79 -36.21 35.61
CA SER A 312 -24.55 -35.73 34.45
C SER A 312 -25.87 -36.50 34.29
N PRO A 313 -27.04 -35.86 34.26
CA PRO A 313 -28.25 -36.47 33.74
C PRO A 313 -28.20 -36.51 32.20
N ALA A 314 -28.58 -37.64 31.60
CA ALA A 314 -28.63 -37.77 30.14
C ALA A 314 -29.87 -37.07 29.56
N ILE A 315 -29.69 -36.35 28.45
CA ILE A 315 -30.79 -35.77 27.66
C ILE A 315 -31.01 -36.66 26.42
N PRO A 316 -32.24 -37.17 26.17
CA PRO A 316 -32.52 -38.03 25.01
C PRO A 316 -32.58 -37.24 23.69
N PRO A 317 -32.37 -37.92 22.53
CA PRO A 317 -32.42 -37.27 21.22
C PRO A 317 -33.86 -36.86 20.82
N PRO A 318 -34.03 -35.80 20.01
CA PRO A 318 -35.33 -35.40 19.49
C PRO A 318 -35.88 -36.39 18.45
N ALA A 319 -37.20 -36.57 18.45
CA ALA A 319 -37.95 -37.39 17.49
C ALA A 319 -38.02 -36.72 16.09
N PRO A 320 -38.23 -37.49 15.01
CA PRO A 320 -38.29 -36.94 13.65
C PRO A 320 -39.56 -36.08 13.43
N ALA A 321 -39.39 -34.96 12.73
CA ALA A 321 -40.50 -34.15 12.25
C ALA A 321 -41.15 -34.80 11.01
N VAL A 322 -42.48 -34.71 10.92
CA VAL A 322 -43.27 -35.22 9.78
C VAL A 322 -43.50 -34.10 8.77
N GLU A 323 -43.24 -34.36 7.49
CA GLU A 323 -43.51 -33.40 6.41
C GLU A 323 -45.01 -33.29 6.09
N PRO A 324 -45.57 -32.06 5.96
CA PRO A 324 -46.85 -31.84 5.31
C PRO A 324 -46.75 -32.05 3.78
N PRO A 325 -47.83 -32.45 3.09
CA PRO A 325 -47.78 -32.81 1.67
C PRO A 325 -47.60 -31.62 0.73
N LEU A 326 -46.92 -31.88 -0.39
CA LEU A 326 -46.76 -30.95 -1.51
C LEU A 326 -48.11 -30.58 -2.14
N ILE A 327 -48.44 -29.29 -2.14
CA ILE A 327 -49.51 -28.72 -2.97
C ILE A 327 -48.83 -27.96 -4.12
N LEU A 328 -48.92 -28.51 -5.33
CA LEU A 328 -48.47 -27.82 -6.54
C LEU A 328 -49.51 -26.73 -6.92
N PRO A 329 -49.11 -25.47 -7.13
CA PRO A 329 -49.96 -24.51 -7.81
C PRO A 329 -50.15 -24.92 -9.28
N PRO A 330 -51.27 -24.54 -9.93
CA PRO A 330 -51.47 -24.80 -11.35
C PRO A 330 -50.42 -24.07 -12.21
N PRO A 331 -50.18 -24.51 -13.46
CA PRO A 331 -49.24 -23.85 -14.35
C PRO A 331 -49.72 -22.42 -14.65
N VAL A 332 -48.91 -21.44 -14.25
CA VAL A 332 -49.08 -20.06 -14.73
C VAL A 332 -48.55 -20.04 -16.16
N GLU A 333 -49.47 -19.88 -17.10
CA GLU A 333 -49.18 -19.69 -18.52
C GLU A 333 -48.35 -18.40 -18.68
N VAL A 334 -47.11 -18.53 -19.16
CA VAL A 334 -46.21 -17.39 -19.34
C VAL A 334 -46.55 -16.73 -20.67
N GLU A 335 -47.54 -15.84 -20.67
CA GLU A 335 -47.66 -14.85 -21.72
C GLU A 335 -46.36 -14.03 -21.77
N GLU A 336 -45.66 -14.07 -22.92
CA GLU A 336 -44.54 -13.16 -23.16
C GLU A 336 -45.06 -11.72 -23.12
N PRO A 337 -44.50 -10.82 -22.27
CA PRO A 337 -44.80 -9.41 -22.37
C PRO A 337 -44.22 -8.86 -23.67
N LEU A 338 -45.07 -8.79 -24.70
CA LEU A 338 -44.76 -8.18 -25.99
C LEU A 338 -44.07 -6.83 -25.75
N ALA A 339 -42.84 -6.70 -26.24
CA ALA A 339 -41.98 -5.57 -25.91
C ALA A 339 -42.49 -4.27 -26.54
N GLU A 340 -43.31 -3.51 -25.80
CA GLU A 340 -43.71 -2.16 -26.21
C GLU A 340 -42.48 -1.27 -26.42
N PRO A 341 -42.21 -0.76 -27.64
CA PRO A 341 -41.00 -0.01 -27.94
C PRO A 341 -41.14 1.46 -27.49
N LEU A 342 -41.16 1.68 -26.18
CA LEU A 342 -41.09 3.01 -25.54
C LEU A 342 -39.67 3.33 -25.02
N VAL A 343 -38.66 2.86 -25.73
CA VAL A 343 -37.32 3.47 -25.71
C VAL A 343 -37.29 4.57 -26.76
N THR A 344 -37.22 5.83 -26.33
CA THR A 344 -36.90 6.93 -27.24
C THR A 344 -35.46 6.79 -27.69
N HIS A 345 -35.25 6.31 -28.93
CA HIS A 345 -33.95 6.26 -29.61
C HIS A 345 -33.42 7.68 -29.94
N GLU A 346 -33.09 8.45 -28.92
CA GLU A 346 -31.88 9.28 -29.00
C GLU A 346 -30.73 8.38 -28.52
N ASP A 347 -29.98 7.79 -29.47
CA ASP A 347 -28.80 6.95 -29.22
C ASP A 347 -27.60 7.78 -28.74
N ASN A 348 -27.82 8.51 -27.64
CA ASN A 348 -26.93 9.45 -26.97
C ASN A 348 -25.80 8.79 -26.18
N LEU A 349 -25.76 7.46 -26.15
CA LEU A 349 -24.80 6.67 -25.39
C LEU A 349 -24.57 5.33 -26.11
N SER A 350 -23.35 5.07 -26.58
CA SER A 350 -22.96 3.77 -27.14
C SER A 350 -22.03 3.03 -26.18
N ILE A 351 -22.25 1.72 -26.03
CA ILE A 351 -21.47 0.82 -25.17
C ILE A 351 -20.92 -0.36 -26.00
N GLN A 352 -19.68 -0.76 -25.72
CA GLN A 352 -18.98 -1.87 -26.36
C GLN A 352 -18.16 -2.64 -25.33
N VAL A 353 -18.18 -3.98 -25.39
CA VAL A 353 -17.30 -4.84 -24.60
C VAL A 353 -16.06 -5.21 -25.41
N LEU A 354 -14.91 -5.33 -24.74
CA LEU A 354 -13.61 -5.64 -25.34
C LEU A 354 -12.91 -6.75 -24.51
N PRO A 355 -12.21 -7.71 -25.16
CA PRO A 355 -11.95 -7.79 -26.60
C PRO A 355 -13.15 -8.23 -27.43
N SER A 356 -14.12 -8.93 -26.84
CA SER A 356 -15.36 -9.39 -27.47
C SER A 356 -16.49 -9.48 -26.41
N PRO A 357 -17.75 -9.79 -26.76
CA PRO A 357 -18.81 -10.10 -25.79
C PRO A 357 -18.82 -11.58 -25.35
N GLN A 358 -17.77 -12.35 -25.66
CA GLN A 358 -17.60 -13.76 -25.30
C GLN A 358 -16.34 -13.90 -24.43
N PHE A 359 -16.48 -14.57 -23.30
CA PHE A 359 -15.44 -14.70 -22.26
C PHE A 359 -15.38 -16.10 -21.66
N ARG A 360 -14.26 -16.39 -21.00
CA ARG A 360 -14.09 -17.49 -20.06
C ARG A 360 -13.69 -16.99 -18.68
N LEU A 361 -13.78 -17.87 -17.70
CA LEU A 361 -13.32 -17.60 -16.33
C LEU A 361 -11.82 -17.27 -16.32
N GLY A 362 -11.47 -16.15 -15.70
CA GLY A 362 -10.10 -15.60 -15.66
C GLY A 362 -9.77 -14.60 -16.77
N ASP A 363 -10.59 -14.45 -17.82
CA ASP A 363 -10.37 -13.42 -18.85
C ASP A 363 -10.51 -12.01 -18.27
N THR A 364 -9.83 -11.02 -18.86
CA THR A 364 -9.96 -9.60 -18.48
C THR A 364 -10.88 -8.84 -19.44
N MET A 365 -12.05 -8.43 -18.95
CA MET A 365 -12.98 -7.56 -19.67
C MET A 365 -12.59 -6.08 -19.58
N ARG A 366 -12.85 -5.34 -20.67
CA ARG A 366 -12.92 -3.86 -20.69
C ARG A 366 -14.23 -3.38 -21.29
N ILE A 367 -14.74 -2.29 -20.76
CA ILE A 367 -16.00 -1.65 -21.18
C ILE A 367 -15.66 -0.30 -21.81
N LYS A 368 -16.13 -0.04 -23.03
CA LYS A 368 -15.91 1.21 -23.76
C LYS A 368 -17.26 1.90 -23.96
N VAL A 369 -17.43 3.07 -23.37
CA VAL A 369 -18.67 3.85 -23.41
C VAL A 369 -18.41 5.22 -24.04
N ARG A 370 -19.16 5.60 -25.06
CA ARG A 370 -19.09 6.92 -25.71
C ARG A 370 -20.39 7.69 -25.46
N ASN A 371 -20.26 8.95 -25.04
CA ASN A 371 -21.38 9.89 -24.97
C ASN A 371 -21.54 10.53 -26.35
N ASP A 372 -22.67 10.25 -26.97
CA ASP A 372 -22.98 10.57 -28.37
C ASP A 372 -23.87 11.82 -28.44
N SER A 373 -24.41 12.25 -27.30
CA SER A 373 -25.17 13.48 -27.15
C SER A 373 -24.31 14.74 -27.31
N ARG A 374 -25.01 15.86 -27.55
CA ARG A 374 -24.41 17.21 -27.62
C ARG A 374 -24.14 17.84 -26.24
N GLU A 375 -24.56 17.20 -25.14
CA GLU A 375 -24.40 17.69 -23.77
C GLU A 375 -23.33 16.87 -23.01
N LYS A 376 -22.71 17.46 -21.98
CA LYS A 376 -21.85 16.68 -21.05
C LYS A 376 -22.70 16.02 -19.97
N GLY A 377 -22.52 14.72 -19.77
CA GLY A 377 -23.26 13.92 -18.81
C GLY A 377 -22.40 13.37 -17.68
N TYR A 378 -23.03 12.56 -16.84
CA TYR A 378 -22.44 11.84 -15.74
C TYR A 378 -22.74 10.35 -15.95
N LEU A 379 -21.70 9.57 -16.20
CA LEU A 379 -21.76 8.14 -16.50
C LEU A 379 -21.80 7.33 -15.21
N LEU A 380 -22.71 6.36 -15.17
CA LEU A 380 -22.71 5.23 -14.25
C LEU A 380 -22.72 3.94 -15.09
N VAL A 381 -22.09 2.88 -14.60
CA VAL A 381 -22.08 1.56 -15.23
C VAL A 381 -22.31 0.49 -14.16
N TRP A 382 -23.17 -0.47 -14.45
CA TRP A 382 -23.35 -1.70 -13.67
C TRP A 382 -23.10 -2.93 -14.53
N ASP A 383 -22.72 -3.99 -13.84
CA ASP A 383 -22.80 -5.37 -14.29
C ASP A 383 -24.03 -6.03 -13.67
N ILE A 384 -24.62 -6.96 -14.41
CA ILE A 384 -25.70 -7.83 -13.97
C ILE A 384 -25.33 -9.25 -14.41
N ASN A 385 -24.81 -10.05 -13.48
CA ASN A 385 -24.37 -11.42 -13.78
C ASN A 385 -25.56 -12.35 -14.09
N SER A 386 -25.26 -13.55 -14.62
CA SER A 386 -26.28 -14.51 -15.03
C SER A 386 -27.27 -14.93 -13.93
N ALA A 387 -26.81 -14.93 -12.66
CA ALA A 387 -27.65 -15.13 -11.48
C ALA A 387 -28.44 -13.88 -11.05
N GLY A 388 -28.55 -12.85 -11.91
CA GLY A 388 -29.37 -11.67 -11.70
C GLY A 388 -28.89 -10.74 -10.59
N GLN A 389 -27.61 -10.75 -10.24
CA GLN A 389 -27.03 -9.90 -9.18
C GLN A 389 -26.43 -8.61 -9.77
N ILE A 390 -26.80 -7.44 -9.25
CA ILE A 390 -26.37 -6.14 -9.79
C ILE A 390 -25.14 -5.60 -9.03
N THR A 391 -24.02 -5.42 -9.74
CA THR A 391 -22.76 -4.88 -9.20
C THR A 391 -22.42 -3.53 -9.83
N ARG A 392 -22.09 -2.51 -9.03
CA ARG A 392 -21.70 -1.18 -9.55
C ARG A 392 -20.25 -1.20 -10.03
N ILE A 393 -20.08 -1.05 -11.34
CA ILE A 393 -18.77 -1.02 -12.01
C ILE A 393 -18.18 0.40 -12.02
N PHE A 394 -19.01 1.43 -12.21
CA PHE A 394 -18.58 2.83 -12.29
C PHE A 394 -19.69 3.81 -11.85
N PRO A 395 -19.37 4.95 -11.20
CA PRO A 395 -18.10 5.24 -10.52
C PRO A 395 -17.86 4.26 -9.37
N ASN A 396 -16.59 4.06 -9.02
CA ASN A 396 -16.15 3.16 -7.96
C ASN A 396 -15.05 3.81 -7.09
N GLN A 397 -14.53 3.09 -6.10
CA GLN A 397 -13.54 3.63 -5.14
C GLN A 397 -12.19 4.03 -5.77
N TYR A 398 -11.87 3.51 -6.96
CA TYR A 398 -10.69 3.86 -7.74
C TYR A 398 -10.97 5.02 -8.71
N TYR A 399 -12.16 5.05 -9.33
CA TYR A 399 -12.57 6.05 -10.31
C TYR A 399 -13.81 6.84 -9.86
N GLN A 400 -13.57 7.89 -9.07
CA GLN A 400 -14.62 8.81 -8.59
C GLN A 400 -15.08 9.85 -9.63
N LYS A 401 -14.30 10.07 -10.71
CA LYS A 401 -14.63 11.05 -11.77
C LYS A 401 -15.64 10.50 -12.78
N HIS A 402 -16.92 10.51 -12.40
CA HIS A 402 -18.06 10.10 -13.24
C HIS A 402 -18.42 11.01 -14.45
N GLN A 403 -17.77 12.15 -14.67
CA GLN A 403 -18.18 13.07 -15.76
C GLN A 403 -17.67 12.61 -17.14
N LEU A 404 -18.57 12.61 -18.15
CA LEU A 404 -18.25 12.28 -19.54
C LEU A 404 -18.70 13.42 -20.49
N GLY A 405 -17.74 14.00 -21.22
CA GLY A 405 -18.00 15.09 -22.17
C GLY A 405 -18.77 14.66 -23.42
N ALA A 406 -19.42 15.61 -24.10
CA ALA A 406 -20.06 15.38 -25.39
C ALA A 406 -19.04 14.85 -26.43
N GLY A 407 -19.42 13.81 -27.18
CA GLY A 407 -18.55 13.14 -28.16
C GLY A 407 -17.32 12.44 -27.58
N LYS A 408 -17.22 12.27 -26.24
CA LYS A 408 -16.06 11.63 -25.59
C LYS A 408 -16.34 10.17 -25.24
N THR A 409 -15.28 9.37 -25.32
CA THR A 409 -15.26 7.96 -24.92
C THR A 409 -14.54 7.81 -23.58
N LYS A 410 -15.08 6.96 -22.70
CA LYS A 410 -14.41 6.40 -21.53
C LYS A 410 -14.20 4.91 -21.77
N THR A 411 -12.99 4.41 -21.54
CA THR A 411 -12.75 2.97 -21.39
C THR A 411 -12.63 2.67 -19.89
N ILE A 412 -13.11 1.51 -19.44
CA ILE A 412 -13.14 1.10 -18.04
C ILE A 412 -12.67 -0.37 -17.96
N PRO A 413 -11.54 -0.66 -17.30
CA PRO A 413 -10.44 0.27 -16.99
C PRO A 413 -9.88 0.96 -18.25
N GLU A 414 -9.18 2.09 -18.08
CA GLU A 414 -8.66 2.89 -19.22
C GLU A 414 -7.51 2.18 -19.96
N ASN A 415 -6.68 1.44 -19.24
CA ASN A 415 -5.72 0.48 -19.75
C ASN A 415 -6.18 -0.96 -19.43
N ALA A 416 -5.71 -1.96 -20.19
CA ALA A 416 -6.05 -3.37 -19.93
C ALA A 416 -5.35 -3.97 -18.69
N PHE A 417 -4.50 -3.19 -18.04
CA PHE A 417 -3.53 -3.66 -17.03
C PHE A 417 -3.52 -2.72 -15.81
N SER A 418 -4.66 -2.16 -15.40
CA SER A 418 -4.80 -1.20 -14.29
C SER A 418 -4.46 -1.72 -12.88
N GLY A 419 -4.07 -3.00 -12.73
CA GLY A 419 -4.17 -3.72 -11.44
C GLY A 419 -5.61 -4.02 -11.00
N PHE A 420 -6.60 -3.53 -11.76
CA PHE A 420 -8.04 -3.74 -11.57
C PHE A 420 -8.68 -3.98 -12.93
N GLY A 421 -8.27 -5.08 -13.58
CA GLY A 421 -9.00 -5.64 -14.72
C GLY A 421 -10.32 -6.24 -14.23
N PHE A 422 -11.37 -6.21 -15.07
CA PHE A 422 -12.58 -6.96 -14.77
C PHE A 422 -12.34 -8.44 -15.10
N THR A 423 -11.67 -9.12 -14.17
CA THR A 423 -11.45 -10.57 -14.25
C THR A 423 -12.79 -11.27 -14.17
N ILE A 424 -13.12 -12.03 -15.21
CA ILE A 424 -14.38 -12.77 -15.32
C ILE A 424 -14.38 -13.92 -14.30
N VAL A 425 -15.44 -13.99 -13.50
CA VAL A 425 -15.62 -14.96 -12.41
C VAL A 425 -17.02 -15.57 -12.47
N LYS A 426 -17.24 -16.66 -11.72
CA LYS A 426 -18.55 -17.33 -11.65
C LYS A 426 -19.63 -16.38 -11.06
N PRO A 427 -20.90 -16.51 -11.47
CA PRO A 427 -21.51 -17.58 -12.28
C PRO A 427 -21.20 -17.49 -13.78
N VAL A 428 -21.26 -18.64 -14.47
CA VAL A 428 -21.17 -18.74 -15.94
C VAL A 428 -22.53 -18.43 -16.60
N GLY A 429 -22.53 -18.17 -17.90
CA GLY A 429 -23.71 -17.87 -18.71
C GLY A 429 -24.01 -16.38 -18.92
N GLN A 430 -25.12 -16.11 -19.61
CA GLN A 430 -25.49 -14.79 -20.13
C GLN A 430 -25.63 -13.73 -19.03
N SER A 431 -24.86 -12.66 -19.16
CA SER A 431 -24.78 -11.50 -18.25
C SER A 431 -24.97 -10.20 -19.05
N VAL A 432 -25.31 -9.09 -18.38
CA VAL A 432 -25.65 -7.82 -19.05
C VAL A 432 -24.94 -6.63 -18.41
N LEU A 433 -24.19 -5.87 -19.21
CA LEU A 433 -23.65 -4.57 -18.82
C LEU A 433 -24.64 -3.46 -19.12
N VAL A 434 -24.81 -2.54 -18.17
CA VAL A 434 -25.72 -1.40 -18.24
C VAL A 434 -24.96 -0.10 -18.08
N ALA A 435 -24.94 0.76 -19.10
CA ALA A 435 -24.43 2.13 -18.99
C ALA A 435 -25.58 3.14 -18.94
N LEU A 436 -25.46 4.13 -18.06
CA LEU A 436 -26.44 5.19 -17.83
C LEU A 436 -25.75 6.55 -17.79
N LEU A 437 -26.27 7.52 -18.56
CA LEU A 437 -25.81 8.89 -18.60
C LEU A 437 -26.90 9.83 -18.07
N VAL A 438 -26.60 10.52 -16.96
CA VAL A 438 -27.53 11.45 -16.29
C VAL A 438 -26.96 12.87 -16.18
N LYS A 439 -27.79 13.85 -15.79
CA LYS A 439 -27.37 15.22 -15.46
C LYS A 439 -26.88 15.31 -14.02
N LYS A 440 -26.01 16.30 -13.73
CA LYS A 440 -25.30 16.44 -12.42
C LYS A 440 -26.22 16.30 -11.20
N HIS A 441 -27.42 16.87 -11.24
CA HIS A 441 -28.36 16.85 -10.11
C HIS A 441 -29.03 15.48 -9.88
N GLN A 442 -29.18 14.67 -10.94
CA GLN A 442 -29.75 13.31 -10.86
C GLN A 442 -28.77 12.29 -10.27
N VAL A 443 -27.47 12.56 -10.32
CA VAL A 443 -26.42 11.62 -9.88
C VAL A 443 -26.64 11.16 -8.44
N GLN A 444 -26.93 12.08 -7.52
CA GLN A 444 -27.10 11.73 -6.11
C GLN A 444 -28.35 10.88 -5.87
N THR A 445 -29.44 11.11 -6.63
CA THR A 445 -30.63 10.26 -6.63
C THR A 445 -30.24 8.82 -6.97
N VAL A 446 -29.66 8.58 -8.15
CA VAL A 446 -29.30 7.24 -8.62
C VAL A 446 -28.31 6.53 -7.68
N LEU A 447 -27.33 7.25 -7.14
CA LEU A 447 -26.38 6.68 -6.18
C LEU A 447 -27.04 6.29 -4.84
N SER A 448 -28.17 6.92 -4.47
CA SER A 448 -28.90 6.69 -3.22
C SER A 448 -29.97 5.59 -3.29
N GLU A 449 -30.42 5.22 -4.48
CA GLU A 449 -31.46 4.20 -4.72
C GLU A 449 -31.10 2.77 -4.27
N ARG A 450 -29.81 2.52 -3.93
CA ARG A 450 -29.30 1.19 -3.53
C ARG A 450 -29.65 0.08 -4.53
N VAL A 451 -29.60 0.38 -5.83
CA VAL A 451 -29.97 -0.56 -6.92
C VAL A 451 -29.18 -1.87 -6.88
N GLU A 452 -28.01 -1.90 -6.24
CA GLU A 452 -27.20 -3.09 -5.96
C GLU A 452 -27.85 -4.06 -4.95
N ARG A 453 -29.02 -3.70 -4.39
CA ARG A 453 -29.89 -4.60 -3.61
C ARG A 453 -30.98 -5.26 -4.45
N LEU A 454 -31.18 -4.82 -5.69
CA LEU A 454 -32.01 -5.55 -6.63
C LEU A 454 -31.31 -6.86 -6.99
N SER A 455 -32.06 -7.95 -6.96
CA SER A 455 -31.69 -9.20 -7.60
C SER A 455 -32.90 -9.82 -8.27
N ALA A 456 -32.67 -10.75 -9.18
CA ALA A 456 -33.68 -11.60 -9.79
C ALA A 456 -33.08 -12.99 -10.07
N SER A 457 -33.86 -13.91 -10.61
CA SER A 457 -33.37 -15.24 -11.03
C SER A 457 -32.54 -15.23 -12.31
N THR A 458 -32.56 -14.14 -13.09
CA THR A 458 -31.78 -13.99 -14.34
C THR A 458 -31.33 -12.53 -14.53
N ALA A 459 -30.27 -12.33 -15.33
CA ALA A 459 -29.80 -11.01 -15.70
C ALA A 459 -30.89 -10.13 -16.35
N HIS A 460 -31.69 -10.71 -17.25
CA HIS A 460 -32.77 -10.01 -17.94
C HIS A 460 -33.90 -9.53 -17.00
N LEU A 461 -34.29 -10.35 -16.01
CA LEU A 461 -35.29 -9.94 -15.01
C LEU A 461 -34.76 -8.87 -14.05
N ALA A 462 -33.47 -8.93 -13.71
CA ALA A 462 -32.81 -7.90 -12.90
C ALA A 462 -32.68 -6.58 -13.68
N LEU A 463 -32.38 -6.64 -14.98
CA LEU A 463 -32.38 -5.48 -15.88
C LEU A 463 -33.76 -4.81 -15.96
N GLN A 464 -34.86 -5.58 -16.11
CA GLN A 464 -36.21 -5.04 -16.11
C GLN A 464 -36.54 -4.31 -14.79
N ARG A 465 -36.19 -4.89 -13.64
CA ARG A 465 -36.35 -4.27 -12.31
C ARG A 465 -35.55 -2.96 -12.19
N LEU A 466 -34.28 -2.96 -12.65
CA LEU A 466 -33.43 -1.78 -12.67
C LEU A 466 -34.01 -0.67 -13.56
N ARG A 467 -34.52 -1.01 -14.75
CA ARG A 467 -35.14 -0.06 -15.69
C ARG A 467 -36.36 0.62 -15.07
N GLU A 468 -37.26 -0.13 -14.43
CA GLU A 468 -38.44 0.46 -13.80
C GLU A 468 -38.10 1.29 -12.56
N GLN A 469 -37.14 0.89 -11.70
CA GLN A 469 -36.71 1.73 -10.58
C GLN A 469 -36.07 3.04 -11.08
N LEU A 470 -35.15 2.99 -12.05
CA LEU A 470 -34.55 4.21 -12.63
C LEU A 470 -35.59 5.14 -13.25
N LYS A 471 -36.58 4.59 -13.95
CA LYS A 471 -37.71 5.32 -14.56
C LYS A 471 -38.62 5.98 -13.51
N GLN A 472 -38.85 5.34 -12.37
CA GLN A 472 -39.57 5.92 -11.23
C GLN A 472 -38.76 7.07 -10.60
N SER A 473 -37.47 6.86 -10.32
CA SER A 473 -36.61 7.82 -9.61
C SER A 473 -36.14 9.02 -10.44
N LEU A 474 -36.03 8.87 -11.77
CA LEU A 474 -35.59 9.93 -12.68
C LEU A 474 -36.73 10.59 -13.48
N GLY A 475 -37.88 9.91 -13.58
CA GLY A 475 -39.00 10.32 -14.42
C GLY A 475 -38.65 10.40 -15.92
N LYS A 476 -39.53 11.05 -16.70
CA LYS A 476 -39.38 11.26 -18.16
C LYS A 476 -38.34 12.34 -18.53
N ASN A 477 -37.35 12.60 -17.68
CA ASN A 477 -36.33 13.63 -17.89
C ASN A 477 -35.21 13.17 -18.84
N LYS A 478 -34.41 14.11 -19.35
CA LYS A 478 -33.23 13.83 -20.18
C LYS A 478 -32.14 13.02 -19.42
N TRP A 479 -32.27 11.70 -19.45
CA TRP A 479 -31.22 10.71 -19.22
C TRP A 479 -31.14 9.77 -20.43
N SER A 480 -30.06 9.01 -20.56
CA SER A 480 -29.88 8.03 -21.65
C SER A 480 -29.22 6.78 -21.12
N MET A 481 -29.67 5.62 -21.58
CA MET A 481 -29.22 4.31 -21.09
C MET A 481 -29.02 3.39 -22.28
N ASN A 482 -27.95 2.59 -22.27
CA ASN A 482 -27.71 1.56 -23.26
C ASN A 482 -27.13 0.32 -22.58
N THR A 483 -27.37 -0.85 -23.18
CA THR A 483 -27.02 -2.16 -22.63
C THR A 483 -26.27 -3.00 -23.64
N VAL A 484 -25.39 -3.88 -23.16
CA VAL A 484 -24.75 -4.90 -24.00
C VAL A 484 -24.70 -6.22 -23.26
N ASP A 485 -25.18 -7.26 -23.91
CA ASP A 485 -25.15 -8.62 -23.40
C ASP A 485 -23.76 -9.22 -23.65
N TYR A 486 -23.31 -10.05 -22.73
CA TYR A 486 -22.08 -10.82 -22.87
C TYR A 486 -22.27 -12.21 -22.24
N ASP A 487 -21.47 -13.18 -22.68
CA ASP A 487 -21.57 -14.56 -22.21
C ASP A 487 -20.25 -15.04 -21.60
N ILE A 488 -20.37 -15.92 -20.59
CA ILE A 488 -19.26 -16.48 -19.83
C ILE A 488 -19.32 -18.01 -19.96
N ALA A 489 -18.38 -18.60 -20.70
CA ALA A 489 -18.15 -20.04 -20.69
C ALA A 489 -17.25 -20.47 -19.52
N ASP A 490 -17.26 -21.76 -19.16
CA ASP A 490 -16.21 -22.40 -18.35
C ASP A 490 -14.88 -22.50 -19.14
#